data_AF-A0A933GFV6-F1
#
_entry.id   AF-A0A933GFV6-F1
#
_cell.length_a   1.000
_cell.length_b   1.000
_cell.length_c   1.000
_cell.angle_alpha   90.00
_cell.angle_beta   90.00
_cell.angle_gamma   90.00
#
_symmetry.space_group_name_H-M   'P 1'
#
loop_
_entity.id
_entity.type
_entity.pdbx_description
1 polymer ?
#
loop_
_entity_poly.entity_id
_entity_poly.type
_entity_poly.pdbx_seq_one_letter_code
_entity_poly.pdbx_strand_id
1 'polypeptide(L)'
;MMPPPKALTEPDRFFLEPQQPRHRQYEALRAFFAEGMPSAAAARRFGYSPGAFRVLCHAFRHGRLRDFFAEAPRGPQVQTKKDPARPLIVALRKQNLSIYDIHDALTQQGHRLSLTAIHEVLRAEGFARLPRRRDEERPQRPRPERAAVADVRQFRVAPRRFATAMGGLFVFVPWLVRLALDDLVRTAGFPGTRMIPPAHAVRAALALKLTSTERRSHVMDLVFDEGLALWAGLNALPKTTFLSQYSGRLGPRRLTALLDGWVKTLRDHQVLPGESFNLDFHSIPFFGADEFIEKHYVSRRSRRQKSVLVFLAQDGDTRVLCYCNADLRKGEEADEVLAFVRFWARQTGQPPPHLVFDSQLTTYRHLAALNARGIIFITLRRRTPALLREMALQPRAAWRTVQLDVPHRLYQTPRVIDQRVRLRPYGTAPLRQLFIKDLGHEQPTVLLTNDLRATPAALIIRYARRMLIENGLADAVNFLHLDALSSAVALNVSFDVLLTTIATGLYRLLALKLRGFERAQPRQIWRRFLKSPAHVRVTATDVVVELPRRAHNPILIASGLLDEQTAVPWWNDRRLRFEIP
;
A
#
# COMPACT_ATOMS: atom_id res chain seq x y z
N MET A 1 20.94 -69.76 44.41
CA MET A 1 20.24 -68.52 44.79
C MET A 1 21.32 -67.53 45.25
N MET A 2 21.74 -66.61 44.39
CA MET A 2 22.67 -65.53 44.80
C MET A 2 21.90 -64.54 45.69
N PRO A 3 22.54 -63.99 46.74
CA PRO A 3 21.89 -63.06 47.65
C PRO A 3 21.39 -61.82 46.89
N PRO A 4 20.30 -61.17 47.35
CA PRO A 4 19.87 -59.90 46.78
C PRO A 4 21.03 -58.89 46.85
N PRO A 5 21.20 -57.99 45.85
CA PRO A 5 22.25 -56.99 45.88
C PRO A 5 22.11 -56.17 47.17
N LYS A 6 23.19 -56.11 47.96
CA LYS A 6 23.25 -55.29 49.18
C LYS A 6 22.82 -53.86 48.84
N ALA A 7 21.94 -53.29 49.66
CA ALA A 7 21.63 -51.86 49.58
C ALA A 7 22.95 -51.08 49.65
N LEU A 8 23.18 -50.19 48.68
CA LEU A 8 24.39 -49.37 48.60
C LEU A 8 24.59 -48.67 49.95
N THR A 9 25.75 -48.88 50.57
CA THR A 9 26.09 -48.18 51.81
C THR A 9 26.32 -46.69 51.48
N GLU A 10 26.20 -45.78 52.45
CA GLU A 10 26.51 -44.35 52.22
C GLU A 10 27.88 -44.11 51.54
N PRO A 11 28.96 -44.87 51.87
CA PRO A 11 30.22 -44.79 51.16
C PRO A 11 30.13 -45.13 49.67
N ASP A 12 29.33 -46.13 49.28
CA ASP A 12 29.21 -46.53 47.88
C ASP A 12 28.52 -45.44 47.04
N ARG A 13 27.53 -44.76 47.62
CA ARG A 13 26.83 -43.64 46.96
C ARG A 13 27.75 -42.48 46.65
N PHE A 14 28.73 -42.19 47.53
CA PHE A 14 29.70 -41.13 47.29
C PHE A 14 30.47 -41.32 45.96
N PHE A 15 30.82 -42.57 45.62
CA PHE A 15 31.54 -42.89 44.38
C PHE A 15 30.62 -43.08 43.17
N LEU A 16 29.40 -43.54 43.38
CA LEU A 16 28.47 -43.86 42.27
C LEU A 16 27.59 -42.68 41.83
N GLU A 17 27.47 -41.63 42.66
CA GLU A 17 26.61 -40.46 42.40
C GLU A 17 27.43 -39.15 42.40
N PRO A 18 28.20 -38.84 41.34
CA PRO A 18 29.08 -37.68 41.31
C PRO A 18 28.29 -36.36 41.29
N GLN A 19 28.36 -35.57 42.37
CA GLN A 19 27.67 -34.28 42.47
C GLN A 19 28.39 -33.12 41.76
N GLN A 20 29.72 -33.17 41.65
CA GLN A 20 30.49 -32.10 41.02
C GLN A 20 30.57 -32.26 39.49
N PRO A 21 30.41 -31.18 38.69
CA PRO A 21 30.41 -31.28 37.22
C PRO A 21 31.67 -31.93 36.63
N ARG A 22 32.87 -31.63 37.16
CA ARG A 22 34.13 -32.24 36.70
C ARG A 22 34.21 -33.72 37.03
N HIS A 23 33.78 -34.11 38.23
CA HIS A 23 33.71 -35.51 38.64
C HIS A 23 32.73 -36.30 37.74
N ARG A 24 31.56 -35.73 37.44
CA ARG A 24 30.59 -36.33 36.51
C ARG A 24 31.12 -36.44 35.08
N GLN A 25 31.91 -35.48 34.61
CA GLN A 25 32.59 -35.57 33.31
C GLN A 25 33.62 -36.70 33.29
N TYR A 26 34.42 -36.81 34.35
CA TYR A 26 35.40 -37.90 34.50
C TYR A 26 34.71 -39.27 34.47
N GLU A 27 33.70 -39.50 35.31
CA GLU A 27 32.99 -40.79 35.38
C GLU A 27 32.29 -41.13 34.05
N ALA A 28 31.71 -40.14 33.37
CA ALA A 28 31.09 -40.37 32.07
C ALA A 28 32.13 -40.77 31.00
N LEU A 29 33.30 -40.12 30.99
CA LEU A 29 34.39 -40.46 30.07
C LEU A 29 35.01 -41.82 30.43
N ARG A 30 35.19 -42.15 31.71
CA ARG A 30 35.68 -43.44 32.20
C ARG A 30 34.76 -44.59 31.78
N ALA A 31 33.45 -44.42 31.98
CA ALA A 31 32.46 -45.42 31.56
C ALA A 31 32.51 -45.69 30.04
N PHE A 32 32.74 -44.67 29.22
CA PHE A 32 32.84 -44.83 27.76
C PHE A 32 34.20 -45.39 27.31
N PHE A 33 35.32 -44.83 27.79
CA PHE A 33 36.65 -45.14 27.28
C PHE A 33 37.32 -46.34 27.97
N ALA A 34 37.06 -46.57 29.25
CA ALA A 34 37.68 -47.66 30.02
C ALA A 34 36.73 -48.84 30.23
N GLU A 35 35.44 -48.59 30.50
CA GLU A 35 34.46 -49.65 30.76
C GLU A 35 33.72 -50.12 29.48
N GLY A 36 34.00 -49.51 28.33
CA GLY A 36 33.45 -49.92 27.03
C GLY A 36 31.95 -49.67 26.85
N MET A 37 31.33 -48.85 27.71
CA MET A 37 29.90 -48.55 27.62
C MET A 37 29.58 -47.81 26.32
N PRO A 38 28.49 -48.14 25.59
CA PRO A 38 28.12 -47.42 24.38
C PRO A 38 27.88 -45.93 24.64
N SER A 39 28.32 -45.06 23.72
CA SER A 39 28.30 -43.59 23.88
C SER A 39 26.94 -43.03 24.33
N ALA A 40 25.84 -43.50 23.74
CA ALA A 40 24.49 -43.05 24.11
C ALA A 40 24.02 -43.56 25.49
N ALA A 41 24.53 -44.72 25.94
CA ALA A 41 24.24 -45.25 27.27
C ALA A 41 25.03 -44.48 28.34
N ALA A 42 26.32 -44.22 28.11
CA ALA A 42 27.15 -43.38 28.99
C ALA A 42 26.57 -41.97 29.11
N ALA A 43 26.17 -41.36 27.99
CA ALA A 43 25.53 -40.04 28.00
C ALA A 43 24.28 -40.02 28.91
N ARG A 44 23.37 -40.99 28.74
CA ARG A 44 22.14 -41.06 29.55
C ARG A 44 22.43 -41.33 31.02
N ARG A 45 23.36 -42.23 31.34
CA ARG A 45 23.71 -42.59 32.73
C ARG A 45 24.17 -41.38 33.54
N PHE A 46 24.90 -40.46 32.93
CA PHE A 46 25.46 -39.28 33.59
C PHE A 46 24.74 -37.97 33.22
N GLY A 47 23.53 -38.04 32.65
CA GLY A 47 22.66 -36.89 32.42
C GLY A 47 23.07 -35.96 31.27
N TYR A 48 23.81 -36.46 30.28
CA TYR A 48 24.16 -35.74 29.05
C TYR A 48 23.26 -36.14 27.88
N SER A 49 23.03 -35.21 26.95
CA SER A 49 22.49 -35.57 25.64
C SER A 49 23.56 -36.30 24.80
N PRO A 50 23.18 -37.21 23.89
CA PRO A 50 24.16 -37.92 23.05
C PRO A 50 25.08 -36.98 22.25
N GLY A 51 24.56 -35.83 21.78
CA GLY A 51 25.35 -34.83 21.08
C GLY A 51 26.38 -34.13 21.97
N ALA A 52 25.96 -33.69 23.18
CA ALA A 52 26.87 -33.04 24.13
C ALA A 52 27.98 -34.00 24.59
N PHE A 53 27.65 -35.28 24.79
CA PHE A 53 28.63 -36.27 25.19
C PHE A 53 29.67 -36.56 24.08
N ARG A 54 29.27 -36.58 22.80
CA ARG A 54 30.23 -36.70 21.69
C ARG A 54 31.23 -35.54 21.65
N VAL A 55 30.76 -34.31 21.92
CA VAL A 55 31.64 -33.13 22.01
C VAL A 55 32.60 -33.27 23.20
N LEU A 56 32.12 -33.77 24.34
CA LEU A 56 32.96 -34.06 25.50
C LEU A 56 34.06 -35.10 25.18
N CYS A 57 33.71 -36.22 24.54
CA CYS A 57 34.66 -37.23 24.10
C CYS A 57 35.69 -36.66 23.10
N HIS A 58 35.25 -35.82 22.17
CA HIS A 58 36.13 -35.14 21.22
C HIS A 58 37.10 -34.20 21.96
N ALA A 59 36.61 -33.34 22.85
CA ALA A 59 37.44 -32.43 23.63
C ALA A 59 38.49 -33.18 24.48
N PHE A 60 38.14 -34.33 25.05
CA PHE A 60 39.07 -35.19 25.78
C PHE A 60 40.17 -35.76 24.86
N ARG A 61 39.81 -36.34 23.72
CA ARG A 61 40.79 -36.88 22.73
C ARG A 61 41.77 -35.83 22.23
N HIS A 62 41.31 -34.59 22.08
CA HIS A 62 42.15 -33.47 21.63
C HIS A 62 42.85 -32.73 22.77
N GLY A 63 42.93 -33.33 23.97
CA GLY A 63 43.74 -32.81 25.08
C GLY A 63 43.22 -31.54 25.75
N ARG A 64 41.96 -31.14 25.48
CA ARG A 64 41.33 -29.94 26.06
C ARG A 64 40.74 -30.16 27.46
N LEU A 65 40.69 -31.41 27.90
CA LEU A 65 40.17 -31.84 29.21
C LEU A 65 41.18 -32.80 29.84
N ARG A 66 42.22 -32.29 30.52
CA ARG A 66 43.23 -33.14 31.18
C ARG A 66 43.18 -33.08 32.71
N ASP A 67 42.61 -32.02 33.27
CA ASP A 67 42.66 -31.77 34.71
C ASP A 67 41.29 -31.96 35.39
N PHE A 68 40.88 -33.21 35.59
CA PHE A 68 39.61 -33.51 36.27
C PHE A 68 39.67 -33.32 37.79
N PHE A 69 40.86 -33.47 38.38
CA PHE A 69 41.08 -33.48 39.83
C PHE A 69 42.04 -32.38 40.30
N ALA A 70 42.24 -31.32 39.52
CA ALA A 70 43.01 -30.16 39.96
C ALA A 70 42.19 -29.28 40.90
N GLU A 71 42.78 -28.86 42.02
CA GLU A 71 42.21 -27.83 42.89
C GLU A 71 42.01 -26.54 42.08
N ALA A 72 40.79 -26.00 42.08
CA ALA A 72 40.52 -24.75 41.41
C ALA A 72 41.27 -23.61 42.13
N PRO A 73 42.12 -22.83 41.45
CA PRO A 73 42.68 -21.64 42.08
C PRO A 73 41.54 -20.70 42.48
N ARG A 74 41.56 -20.22 43.73
CA ARG A 74 40.63 -19.19 44.21
C ARG A 74 40.76 -17.99 43.27
N GLY A 75 39.70 -17.69 42.52
CA GLY A 75 39.67 -16.53 41.64
C GLY A 75 39.91 -15.22 42.42
N PRO A 76 40.38 -14.15 41.76
CA PRO A 76 40.66 -12.88 42.44
C PRO A 76 39.42 -12.37 43.17
N GLN A 77 39.49 -12.18 44.49
CA GLN A 77 38.40 -11.65 45.32
C GLN A 77 38.17 -10.14 45.14
N VAL A 78 38.97 -9.45 44.30
CA VAL A 78 38.89 -7.99 44.11
C VAL A 78 38.65 -7.66 42.63
N GLN A 79 37.49 -7.05 42.35
CA GLN A 79 37.11 -6.60 41.01
C GLN A 79 37.68 -5.21 40.72
N THR A 80 38.93 -5.16 40.22
CA THR A 80 39.77 -3.96 40.06
C THR A 80 39.15 -2.81 39.25
N LYS A 81 38.14 -3.07 38.40
CA LYS A 81 37.47 -2.02 37.59
C LYS A 81 36.28 -1.35 38.28
N LYS A 82 35.72 -1.93 39.35
CA LYS A 82 34.50 -1.40 39.98
C LYS A 82 34.78 -0.43 41.13
N ASP A 83 35.88 -0.62 41.84
CA ASP A 83 36.21 0.14 43.05
C ASP A 83 36.31 1.65 42.83
N PRO A 84 36.97 2.16 41.77
CA PRO A 84 37.14 3.61 41.59
C PRO A 84 35.84 4.35 41.30
N ALA A 85 34.90 3.68 40.62
CA ALA A 85 33.62 4.26 40.22
C ALA A 85 32.48 3.96 41.23
N ARG A 86 32.76 3.16 42.26
CA ARG A 86 31.78 2.74 43.27
C ARG A 86 31.17 3.93 44.04
N PRO A 87 31.96 4.90 44.56
CA PRO A 87 31.41 6.07 45.24
C PRO A 87 30.56 6.94 44.31
N LEU A 88 30.97 7.04 43.04
CA LEU A 88 30.28 7.82 42.02
C LEU A 88 28.93 7.19 41.62
N ILE A 89 28.88 5.87 41.45
CA ILE A 89 27.63 5.12 41.22
C ILE A 89 26.65 5.36 42.39
N VAL A 90 27.13 5.29 43.63
CA VAL A 90 26.33 5.54 44.83
C VAL A 90 25.84 6.98 44.90
N ALA A 91 26.70 7.97 44.61
CA ALA A 91 26.34 9.39 44.60
C ALA A 91 25.27 9.68 43.54
N LEU A 92 25.46 9.21 42.30
CA LEU A 92 24.47 9.34 41.22
C LEU A 92 23.17 8.61 41.57
N ARG A 93 23.25 7.46 42.25
CA ARG A 93 22.07 6.75 42.73
C ARG A 93 21.30 7.52 43.79
N LYS A 94 21.98 8.18 44.73
CA LYS A 94 21.38 9.03 45.76
C LYS A 94 20.68 10.26 45.16
N GLN A 95 21.08 10.71 43.97
CA GLN A 95 20.35 11.68 43.15
C GLN A 95 19.15 11.06 42.39
N ASN A 96 18.77 9.83 42.76
CA ASN A 96 17.66 9.08 42.19
C ASN A 96 17.83 8.73 40.70
N LEU A 97 19.07 8.68 40.18
CA LEU A 97 19.36 8.34 38.78
C LEU A 97 19.16 6.84 38.48
N SER A 98 18.68 6.53 37.26
CA SER A 98 18.47 5.16 36.80
C SER A 98 19.80 4.51 36.38
N ILE A 99 19.83 3.19 36.21
CA ILE A 99 21.05 2.49 35.77
C ILE A 99 21.55 3.03 34.41
N TYR A 100 20.62 3.42 33.52
CA TYR A 100 20.95 4.04 32.24
C TYR A 100 21.49 5.47 32.40
N ASP A 101 20.91 6.27 33.30
CA ASP A 101 21.40 7.63 33.58
C ASP A 101 22.80 7.59 34.22
N ILE A 102 23.03 6.66 35.15
CA ILE A 102 24.33 6.43 35.80
C ILE A 102 25.36 5.99 34.75
N HIS A 103 24.98 5.09 33.84
CA HIS A 103 25.84 4.65 32.73
C HIS A 103 26.25 5.81 31.83
N ASP A 104 25.31 6.67 31.44
CA ASP A 104 25.59 7.80 30.57
C ASP A 104 26.48 8.84 31.27
N ALA A 105 26.21 9.14 32.54
CA ALA A 105 27.02 10.05 33.36
C ALA A 105 28.45 9.53 33.55
N LEU A 106 28.61 8.23 33.85
CA LEU A 106 29.92 7.58 33.96
C LEU A 106 30.68 7.61 32.63
N THR A 107 29.98 7.36 31.52
CA THR A 107 30.57 7.39 30.17
C THR A 107 31.08 8.79 29.82
N GLN A 108 30.33 9.84 30.15
CA GLN A 108 30.75 11.24 29.97
C GLN A 108 31.98 11.60 30.81
N GLN A 109 32.15 10.98 31.97
CA GLN A 109 33.29 11.16 32.87
C GLN A 109 34.45 10.19 32.57
N GLY A 110 34.41 9.47 31.44
CA GLY A 110 35.49 8.57 31.00
C GLY A 110 35.47 7.17 31.64
N HIS A 111 34.49 6.87 32.50
CA HIS A 111 34.32 5.57 33.14
C HIS A 111 33.41 4.66 32.31
N ARG A 112 34.00 3.78 31.49
CA ARG A 112 33.24 2.79 30.71
C ARG A 112 32.89 1.55 31.54
N LEU A 113 31.73 1.57 32.17
CA LEU A 113 31.15 0.42 32.89
C LEU A 113 29.92 -0.11 32.17
N SER A 114 29.70 -1.42 32.21
CA SER A 114 28.47 -2.02 31.66
C SER A 114 27.26 -1.78 32.58
N LEU A 115 26.05 -1.78 32.01
CA LEU A 115 24.80 -1.72 32.79
C LEU A 115 24.75 -2.79 33.89
N THR A 116 25.26 -4.00 33.60
CA THR A 116 25.34 -5.10 34.55
C THR A 116 26.30 -4.80 35.69
N ALA A 117 27.48 -4.22 35.41
CA ALA A 117 28.43 -3.84 36.44
C ALA A 117 27.86 -2.78 37.40
N ILE A 118 27.14 -1.80 36.87
CA ILE A 118 26.44 -0.78 37.66
C ILE A 118 25.33 -1.44 38.49
N HIS A 119 24.55 -2.34 37.90
CA HIS A 119 23.50 -3.07 38.62
C HIS A 119 24.04 -3.90 39.78
N GLU A 120 25.16 -4.59 39.59
CA GLU A 120 25.82 -5.39 40.63
C GLU A 120 26.36 -4.53 41.78
N VAL A 121 26.92 -3.35 41.48
CA VAL A 121 27.36 -2.38 42.51
C VAL A 121 26.16 -1.90 43.32
N LEU A 122 25.07 -1.49 42.66
CA LEU A 122 23.87 -1.01 43.33
C LEU A 122 23.20 -2.09 44.18
N ARG A 123 23.21 -3.33 43.71
CA ARG A 123 22.68 -4.49 44.45
C ARG A 123 23.52 -4.79 45.69
N ALA A 124 24.85 -4.75 45.58
CA ALA A 124 25.76 -4.97 46.70
C ALA A 124 25.62 -3.87 47.77
N GLU A 125 25.30 -2.63 47.37
CA GLU A 125 25.02 -1.49 48.25
C GLU A 125 23.58 -1.46 48.81
N GLY A 126 22.76 -2.46 48.52
CA GLY A 126 21.39 -2.56 49.06
C GLY A 126 20.36 -1.63 48.42
N PHE A 127 20.65 -0.99 47.28
CA PHE A 127 19.67 -0.14 46.61
C PHE A 127 18.54 -0.96 45.96
N ALA A 128 17.30 -0.67 46.36
CA ALA A 128 16.11 -1.22 45.70
C ALA A 128 15.95 -0.70 44.26
N ARG A 129 15.20 -1.41 43.43
CA ARG A 129 14.85 -0.98 42.06
C ARG A 129 13.99 0.29 42.14
N LEU A 130 14.27 1.28 41.26
CA LEU A 130 13.40 2.47 41.23
C LEU A 130 12.02 2.10 40.70
N PRO A 131 10.95 2.71 41.26
CA PRO A 131 9.66 2.69 40.61
C PRO A 131 9.74 3.31 39.21
N ARG A 132 8.79 2.94 38.34
CA ARG A 132 8.70 3.53 37.01
C ARG A 132 8.43 5.02 37.13
N ARG A 133 9.41 5.85 36.76
CA ARG A 133 9.25 7.32 36.71
C ARG A 133 8.08 7.73 35.83
N ARG A 134 7.37 8.78 36.24
CA ARG A 134 6.43 9.52 35.38
C ARG A 134 7.20 10.14 34.22
N ASP A 135 6.54 10.39 33.09
CA ASP A 135 7.23 10.91 31.89
C ASP A 135 7.91 12.26 32.14
N GLU A 136 7.36 13.06 33.08
CA GLU A 136 7.85 14.37 33.54
C GLU A 136 9.14 14.29 34.37
N GLU A 137 9.35 13.20 35.12
CA GLU A 137 10.52 13.00 35.99
C GLU A 137 11.74 12.43 35.22
N ARG A 138 11.57 12.15 33.93
CA ARG A 138 12.65 11.61 33.10
C ARG A 138 13.54 12.76 32.61
N PRO A 139 14.87 12.62 32.67
CA PRO A 139 15.80 13.64 32.16
C PRO A 139 15.42 14.07 30.75
N GLN A 140 15.50 15.38 30.49
CA GLN A 140 15.34 15.93 29.15
C GLN A 140 16.45 15.36 28.27
N ARG A 141 16.05 14.50 27.34
CA ARG A 141 16.89 13.92 26.29
C ARG A 141 16.22 14.25 24.97
N PRO A 142 16.97 14.39 23.86
CA PRO A 142 16.37 14.43 22.54
C PRO A 142 15.46 13.21 22.37
N ARG A 143 14.16 13.45 22.25
CA ARG A 143 13.12 12.43 22.06
C ARG A 143 12.27 12.83 20.87
N PRO A 144 11.71 11.86 20.13
CA PRO A 144 10.72 12.16 19.11
C PRO A 144 9.60 12.99 19.72
N GLU A 145 9.29 14.11 19.08
CA GLU A 145 8.17 14.93 19.49
C GLU A 145 6.88 14.11 19.38
N ARG A 146 5.97 14.28 20.35
CA ARG A 146 4.72 13.55 20.34
C ARG A 146 3.70 14.33 19.52
N ALA A 147 3.44 13.87 18.29
CA ALA A 147 2.39 14.44 17.46
C ALA A 147 1.04 14.49 18.20
N ALA A 148 0.32 15.59 18.01
CA ALA A 148 -1.01 15.80 18.58
C ALA A 148 -2.01 14.69 18.18
N VAL A 149 -3.09 14.59 18.93
CA VAL A 149 -4.17 13.64 18.64
C VAL A 149 -5.19 14.34 17.76
N ALA A 150 -5.51 13.73 16.61
CA ALA A 150 -6.54 14.21 15.70
C ALA A 150 -7.91 14.20 16.38
N ASP A 151 -8.47 15.38 16.57
CA ASP A 151 -9.74 15.64 17.25
C ASP A 151 -10.36 16.95 16.72
N VAL A 152 -11.45 16.82 15.96
CA VAL A 152 -12.21 17.95 15.41
C VAL A 152 -12.69 18.91 16.51
N ARG A 153 -12.89 18.43 17.74
CA ARG A 153 -13.34 19.28 18.85
C ARG A 153 -12.26 20.26 19.31
N GLN A 154 -10.99 19.92 19.05
CA GLN A 154 -9.82 20.76 19.26
C GLN A 154 -9.46 21.58 18.01
N PHE A 155 -10.12 21.34 16.88
CA PHE A 155 -9.90 22.13 15.68
C PHE A 155 -10.40 23.56 15.91
N ARG A 156 -9.51 24.51 15.65
CA ARG A 156 -9.76 25.94 15.81
C ARG A 156 -9.19 26.65 14.59
N VAL A 157 -10.02 27.44 13.92
CA VAL A 157 -9.61 28.29 12.80
C VAL A 157 -9.34 29.70 13.33
N ALA A 158 -8.44 29.79 14.30
CA ALA A 158 -8.03 31.05 14.91
C ALA A 158 -6.98 31.77 14.05
N PRO A 159 -6.88 33.11 14.11
CA PRO A 159 -5.88 33.85 13.36
C PRO A 159 -4.47 33.39 13.70
N ARG A 160 -3.70 32.98 12.69
CA ARG A 160 -2.35 32.45 12.82
C ARG A 160 -1.65 32.37 11.47
N ARG A 161 -0.33 32.25 11.49
CA ARG A 161 0.49 32.01 10.30
C ARG A 161 1.42 30.83 10.54
N PHE A 162 1.53 29.93 9.57
CA PHE A 162 2.41 28.77 9.64
C PHE A 162 2.86 28.35 8.23
N ALA A 163 3.92 27.54 8.16
CA ALA A 163 4.42 26.97 6.91
C ALA A 163 3.83 25.57 6.69
N THR A 164 3.68 25.17 5.43
CA THR A 164 3.29 23.80 5.04
C THR A 164 4.12 23.35 3.85
N ALA A 165 4.46 22.06 3.81
CA ALA A 165 5.08 21.44 2.65
C ALA A 165 4.07 21.15 1.53
N MET A 166 2.77 21.23 1.82
CA MET A 166 1.66 20.78 0.97
C MET A 166 0.80 21.95 0.44
N GLY A 167 1.42 23.10 0.14
CA GLY A 167 0.72 24.30 -0.30
C GLY A 167 -0.15 24.10 -1.54
N GLY A 168 0.35 23.39 -2.54
CA GLY A 168 -0.43 23.12 -3.76
C GLY A 168 -1.64 22.20 -3.55
N LEU A 169 -1.74 21.46 -2.44
CA LEU A 169 -2.91 20.64 -2.15
C LEU A 169 -4.19 21.48 -1.99
N PHE A 170 -4.04 22.74 -1.55
CA PHE A 170 -5.16 23.66 -1.38
C PHE A 170 -5.89 23.98 -2.68
N VAL A 171 -5.23 23.84 -3.85
CA VAL A 171 -5.85 24.01 -5.18
C VAL A 171 -7.02 23.05 -5.42
N PHE A 172 -7.08 21.93 -4.69
CA PHE A 172 -8.21 20.99 -4.76
C PHE A 172 -9.42 21.38 -3.90
N VAL A 173 -9.26 22.27 -2.92
CA VAL A 173 -10.35 22.62 -1.97
C VAL A 173 -11.59 23.17 -2.69
N PRO A 174 -11.50 24.07 -3.68
CA PRO A 174 -12.67 24.53 -4.43
C PRO A 174 -13.46 23.38 -5.06
N TRP A 175 -12.75 22.37 -5.58
CA TRP A 175 -13.39 21.18 -6.14
C TRP A 175 -14.05 20.31 -5.08
N LEU A 176 -13.45 20.14 -3.91
CA LEU A 176 -14.08 19.36 -2.83
C LEU A 176 -15.40 19.99 -2.35
N VAL A 177 -15.45 21.32 -2.29
CA VAL A 177 -16.66 22.08 -1.94
C VAL A 177 -17.69 21.99 -3.07
N ARG A 178 -17.29 22.30 -4.32
CA ARG A 178 -18.17 22.28 -5.50
C ARG A 178 -18.80 20.91 -5.74
N LEU A 179 -18.02 19.84 -5.55
CA LEU A 179 -18.46 18.46 -5.73
C LEU A 179 -19.18 17.91 -4.49
N ALA A 180 -19.38 18.75 -3.47
CA ALA A 180 -20.06 18.43 -2.21
C ALA A 180 -19.56 17.12 -1.57
N LEU A 181 -18.23 16.92 -1.50
CA LEU A 181 -17.66 15.66 -1.01
C LEU A 181 -18.19 15.26 0.37
N ASP A 182 -18.37 16.23 1.27
CA ASP A 182 -18.92 15.99 2.62
C ASP A 182 -20.34 15.41 2.57
N ASP A 183 -21.18 15.93 1.69
CA ASP A 183 -22.54 15.47 1.50
C ASP A 183 -22.58 14.09 0.85
N LEU A 184 -21.68 13.82 -0.10
CA LEU A 184 -21.51 12.49 -0.69
C LEU A 184 -21.11 11.46 0.38
N VAL A 185 -20.14 11.80 1.24
CA VAL A 185 -19.67 10.93 2.32
C VAL A 185 -20.76 10.69 3.37
N ARG A 186 -21.53 11.74 3.70
CA ARG A 186 -22.68 11.65 4.63
C ARG A 186 -23.79 10.77 4.05
N THR A 187 -24.19 11.01 2.80
CA THR A 187 -25.22 10.24 2.09
C THR A 187 -24.81 8.77 1.94
N ALA A 188 -23.53 8.50 1.68
CA ALA A 188 -22.99 7.14 1.62
C ALA A 188 -22.90 6.45 2.99
N GLY A 189 -23.21 7.15 4.09
CA GLY A 189 -23.25 6.60 5.44
C GLY A 189 -21.88 6.19 5.97
N PHE A 190 -20.81 6.89 5.62
CA PHE A 190 -19.47 6.56 6.11
C PHE A 190 -19.38 6.69 7.64
N PRO A 191 -18.65 5.80 8.33
CA PRO A 191 -18.52 5.86 9.77
C PRO A 191 -17.56 6.98 10.18
N GLY A 192 -17.70 7.43 11.43
CA GLY A 192 -16.79 8.38 12.06
C GLY A 192 -16.78 8.18 13.56
N THR A 193 -15.93 8.94 14.25
CA THR A 193 -15.93 9.03 15.71
C THR A 193 -16.23 10.47 16.12
N ARG A 194 -16.48 10.71 17.41
CA ARG A 194 -16.59 12.07 17.95
C ARG A 194 -15.33 12.92 17.70
N MET A 195 -14.18 12.27 17.60
CA MET A 195 -12.90 12.93 17.34
C MET A 195 -12.64 13.13 15.86
N ILE A 196 -12.99 12.17 15.02
CA ILE A 196 -12.73 12.22 13.58
C ILE A 196 -14.03 11.82 12.85
N PRO A 197 -14.88 12.81 12.52
CA PRO A 197 -16.12 12.55 11.79
C PRO A 197 -15.87 12.03 10.36
N PRO A 198 -16.90 11.47 9.70
CA PRO A 198 -16.73 10.75 8.44
C PRO A 198 -16.04 11.55 7.33
N ALA A 199 -16.50 12.79 7.08
CA ALA A 199 -15.94 13.63 6.03
C ALA A 199 -14.47 13.99 6.28
N HIS A 200 -14.09 14.24 7.54
CA HIS A 200 -12.70 14.50 7.92
C HIS A 200 -11.80 13.27 7.72
N ALA A 201 -12.31 12.07 8.02
CA ALA A 201 -11.59 10.82 7.79
C ALA A 201 -11.34 10.58 6.28
N VAL A 202 -12.36 10.79 5.45
CA VAL A 202 -12.25 10.65 3.99
C VAL A 202 -11.32 11.71 3.40
N ARG A 203 -11.43 12.98 3.80
CA ARG A 203 -10.48 14.03 3.41
C ARG A 203 -9.06 13.64 3.81
N ALA A 204 -8.81 13.29 5.08
CA ALA A 204 -7.47 12.88 5.52
C ALA A 204 -6.87 11.75 4.67
N ALA A 205 -7.67 10.72 4.34
CA ALA A 205 -7.20 9.62 3.49
C ALA A 205 -7.00 10.04 2.02
N LEU A 206 -7.89 10.88 1.49
CA LEU A 206 -7.80 11.42 0.13
C LEU A 206 -6.60 12.34 -0.03
N ALA A 207 -6.27 13.15 0.98
CA ALA A 207 -5.12 14.04 1.00
C ALA A 207 -3.84 13.25 0.71
N LEU A 208 -3.64 12.12 1.39
CA LEU A 208 -2.48 11.25 1.18
C LEU A 208 -2.40 10.71 -0.25
N LYS A 209 -3.54 10.38 -0.87
CA LYS A 209 -3.57 9.97 -2.29
C LYS A 209 -3.23 11.14 -3.22
N LEU A 210 -3.80 12.32 -2.97
CA LEU A 210 -3.56 13.52 -3.78
C LEU A 210 -2.09 13.98 -3.69
N THR A 211 -1.43 13.81 -2.54
CA THR A 211 -0.01 14.15 -2.35
C THR A 211 0.96 13.04 -2.77
N SER A 212 0.49 11.96 -3.39
CA SER A 212 1.33 10.81 -3.78
C SER A 212 2.11 10.21 -2.61
N THR A 213 1.48 10.16 -1.43
CA THR A 213 2.02 9.44 -0.27
C THR A 213 1.86 7.94 -0.51
N GLU A 214 2.97 7.19 -0.51
CA GLU A 214 2.99 5.79 -0.93
C GLU A 214 2.04 4.91 -0.10
N ARG A 215 2.09 5.04 1.22
CA ARG A 215 1.33 4.19 2.14
C ARG A 215 0.65 5.05 3.19
N ARG A 216 -0.50 4.59 3.68
CA ARG A 216 -1.17 5.23 4.83
C ARG A 216 -0.27 5.31 6.07
N SER A 217 0.66 4.36 6.24
CA SER A 217 1.62 4.36 7.34
C SER A 217 2.64 5.49 7.26
N HIS A 218 2.91 6.02 6.06
CA HIS A 218 3.81 7.16 5.87
C HIS A 218 3.14 8.49 6.27
N VAL A 219 1.89 8.46 6.76
CA VAL A 219 1.28 9.63 7.39
C VAL A 219 2.12 10.17 8.54
N MET A 220 2.91 9.31 9.22
CA MET A 220 3.76 9.71 10.34
C MET A 220 4.85 10.73 9.95
N ASP A 221 5.19 10.84 8.67
CA ASP A 221 6.10 11.87 8.17
C ASP A 221 5.40 13.23 8.01
N LEU A 222 4.06 13.22 8.04
CA LEU A 222 3.18 14.36 7.73
C LEU A 222 2.29 14.78 8.91
N VAL A 223 2.31 14.05 10.04
CA VAL A 223 1.42 14.33 11.20
C VAL A 223 1.68 15.69 11.85
N PHE A 224 2.82 16.31 11.59
CA PHE A 224 3.18 17.65 12.05
C PHE A 224 2.88 18.75 11.03
N ASP A 225 2.46 18.42 9.80
CA ASP A 225 2.13 19.45 8.80
C ASP A 225 0.76 20.06 9.10
N GLU A 226 0.78 21.30 9.60
CA GLU A 226 -0.43 22.04 9.97
C GLU A 226 -1.32 22.37 8.76
N GLY A 227 -0.75 22.53 7.57
CA GLY A 227 -1.50 22.81 6.35
C GLY A 227 -2.34 21.60 5.93
N LEU A 228 -1.76 20.41 6.04
CA LEU A 228 -2.45 19.17 5.76
C LEU A 228 -3.56 18.87 6.78
N ALA A 229 -3.31 19.18 8.06
CA ALA A 229 -4.33 19.12 9.10
C ALA A 229 -5.49 20.09 8.84
N LEU A 230 -5.16 21.36 8.51
CA LEU A 230 -6.15 22.37 8.12
C LEU A 230 -6.97 21.93 6.90
N TRP A 231 -6.32 21.41 5.86
CA TRP A 231 -6.98 20.91 4.65
C TRP A 231 -8.00 19.81 4.97
N ALA A 232 -7.67 18.89 5.89
CA ALA A 232 -8.60 17.86 6.35
C ALA A 232 -9.71 18.39 7.31
N GLY A 233 -9.56 19.61 7.84
CA GLY A 233 -10.43 20.20 8.85
C GLY A 233 -10.21 19.61 10.24
N LEU A 234 -8.97 19.28 10.59
CA LEU A 234 -8.60 18.70 11.88
C LEU A 234 -7.46 19.51 12.51
N ASN A 235 -7.30 19.42 13.83
CA ASN A 235 -6.16 20.00 14.54
C ASN A 235 -4.83 19.31 14.20
N ALA A 236 -4.88 18.01 13.87
CA ALA A 236 -3.76 17.21 13.39
C ALA A 236 -4.29 16.08 12.49
N LEU A 237 -3.43 15.51 11.63
CA LEU A 237 -3.83 14.36 10.84
C LEU A 237 -4.04 13.10 11.69
N PRO A 238 -5.01 12.23 11.33
CA PRO A 238 -5.13 10.91 11.95
C PRO A 238 -3.88 10.07 11.72
N LYS A 239 -3.40 9.43 12.79
CA LYS A 239 -2.21 8.57 12.77
C LYS A 239 -2.47 7.26 12.03
N THR A 240 -1.39 6.55 11.70
CA THR A 240 -1.41 5.26 10.99
C THR A 240 -2.44 4.29 11.54
N THR A 241 -2.52 4.11 12.87
CA THR A 241 -3.45 3.18 13.51
C THR A 241 -4.90 3.47 13.13
N PHE A 242 -5.31 4.74 13.12
CA PHE A 242 -6.66 5.13 12.73
C PHE A 242 -6.88 4.85 11.24
N LEU A 243 -5.98 5.33 10.37
CA LEU A 243 -6.14 5.21 8.91
C LEU A 243 -6.17 3.76 8.43
N SER A 244 -5.38 2.88 9.06
CA SER A 244 -5.39 1.45 8.76
C SER A 244 -6.70 0.79 9.20
N GLN A 245 -7.15 1.06 10.44
CA GLN A 245 -8.41 0.48 10.96
C GLN A 245 -9.67 1.04 10.30
N TYR A 246 -9.62 2.28 9.79
CA TYR A 246 -10.78 2.93 9.19
C TYR A 246 -11.30 2.18 7.97
N SER A 247 -10.41 1.65 7.13
CA SER A 247 -10.80 0.82 5.96
C SER A 247 -11.62 -0.40 6.36
N GLY A 248 -11.25 -1.06 7.47
CA GLY A 248 -11.96 -2.22 8.01
C GLY A 248 -13.40 -1.97 8.46
N ARG A 249 -13.81 -0.70 8.59
CA ARG A 249 -15.17 -0.31 8.97
C ARG A 249 -16.06 -0.03 7.76
N LEU A 250 -15.52 -0.11 6.54
CA LEU A 250 -16.23 0.23 5.31
C LEU A 250 -16.69 -1.05 4.62
N GLY A 251 -18.02 -1.21 4.51
CA GLY A 251 -18.64 -2.28 3.74
C GLY A 251 -18.90 -1.90 2.28
N PRO A 252 -19.16 -2.87 1.39
CA PRO A 252 -19.32 -2.64 -0.05
C PRO A 252 -20.46 -1.68 -0.38
N ARG A 253 -21.55 -1.71 0.41
CA ARG A 253 -22.70 -0.80 0.26
C ARG A 253 -22.31 0.67 0.37
N ARG A 254 -21.46 1.02 1.34
CA ARG A 254 -21.03 2.42 1.57
C ARG A 254 -20.10 2.87 0.46
N LEU A 255 -19.15 2.02 0.07
CA LEU A 255 -18.22 2.32 -1.03
C LEU A 255 -18.96 2.51 -2.35
N THR A 256 -19.94 1.64 -2.64
CA THR A 256 -20.79 1.74 -3.84
C THR A 256 -21.61 3.04 -3.81
N ALA A 257 -22.22 3.40 -2.69
CA ALA A 257 -22.98 4.64 -2.57
C ALA A 257 -22.12 5.90 -2.80
N LEU A 258 -20.87 5.91 -2.30
CA LEU A 258 -19.95 7.02 -2.57
C LEU A 258 -19.51 7.04 -4.04
N LEU A 259 -19.24 5.89 -4.65
CA LEU A 259 -18.95 5.81 -6.09
C LEU A 259 -20.13 6.29 -6.94
N ASP A 260 -21.35 5.86 -6.62
CA ASP A 260 -22.57 6.28 -7.30
C ASP A 260 -22.74 7.80 -7.24
N GLY A 261 -22.60 8.38 -6.05
CA GLY A 261 -22.68 9.83 -5.85
C GLY A 261 -21.57 10.58 -6.58
N TRP A 262 -20.33 10.12 -6.49
CA TRP A 262 -19.18 10.70 -7.19
C TRP A 262 -19.38 10.74 -8.71
N VAL A 263 -19.83 9.62 -9.29
CA VAL A 263 -20.00 9.49 -10.74
C VAL A 263 -21.19 10.29 -11.23
N LYS A 264 -22.26 10.42 -10.42
CA LYS A 264 -23.34 11.37 -10.67
C LYS A 264 -22.81 12.81 -10.73
N THR A 265 -22.07 13.25 -9.72
CA THR A 265 -21.50 14.61 -9.66
C THR A 265 -20.60 14.91 -10.87
N LEU A 266 -19.77 13.96 -11.31
CA LEU A 266 -18.93 14.13 -12.50
C LEU A 266 -19.75 14.34 -13.79
N ARG A 267 -20.90 13.66 -13.93
CA ARG A 267 -21.80 13.88 -15.06
C ARG A 267 -22.51 15.23 -14.98
N ASP A 268 -22.97 15.61 -13.81
CA ASP A 268 -23.64 16.91 -13.59
C ASP A 268 -22.71 18.09 -13.95
N HIS A 269 -21.39 17.91 -13.79
CA HIS A 269 -20.37 18.85 -14.22
C HIS A 269 -19.85 18.65 -15.66
N GLN A 270 -20.48 17.78 -16.46
CA GLN A 270 -20.14 17.51 -17.87
C GLN A 270 -18.68 17.02 -18.09
N VAL A 271 -18.11 16.35 -17.10
CA VAL A 271 -16.73 15.83 -17.14
C VAL A 271 -16.70 14.34 -17.49
N LEU A 272 -17.87 13.72 -17.61
CA LEU A 272 -18.04 12.32 -17.96
C LEU A 272 -19.09 12.19 -19.07
N PRO A 273 -18.73 12.38 -20.36
CA PRO A 273 -19.65 12.27 -21.49
C PRO A 273 -20.26 10.87 -21.60
N GLY A 274 -19.46 9.82 -21.36
CA GLY A 274 -19.96 8.46 -21.29
C GLY A 274 -20.32 7.84 -22.64
N GLU A 275 -19.76 8.36 -23.74
CA GLU A 275 -20.01 7.86 -25.10
C GLU A 275 -19.27 6.57 -25.42
N SER A 276 -18.19 6.29 -24.70
CA SER A 276 -17.42 5.06 -24.90
C SER A 276 -16.54 4.76 -23.72
N PHE A 277 -16.49 3.49 -23.30
CA PHE A 277 -15.71 3.07 -22.13
C PHE A 277 -14.61 2.10 -22.51
N ASN A 278 -13.42 2.31 -21.93
CA ASN A 278 -12.39 1.29 -21.87
C ASN A 278 -12.59 0.50 -20.57
N LEU A 279 -12.57 -0.83 -20.66
CA LEU A 279 -12.67 -1.72 -19.49
C LEU A 279 -11.38 -2.55 -19.39
N ASP A 280 -10.91 -2.74 -18.16
CA ASP A 280 -9.73 -3.55 -17.91
C ASP A 280 -9.71 -4.13 -16.51
N PHE A 281 -8.93 -5.20 -16.35
CA PHE A 281 -8.61 -5.79 -15.05
C PHE A 281 -7.20 -5.40 -14.64
N HIS A 282 -7.04 -5.00 -13.38
CA HIS A 282 -5.74 -4.76 -12.76
C HIS A 282 -5.56 -5.66 -11.55
N SER A 283 -4.43 -6.37 -11.48
CA SER A 283 -4.11 -7.22 -10.33
C SER A 283 -3.17 -6.49 -9.38
N ILE A 284 -3.67 -6.14 -8.20
CA ILE A 284 -2.87 -5.49 -7.15
C ILE A 284 -2.12 -6.56 -6.34
N PRO A 285 -0.78 -6.56 -6.33
CA PRO A 285 0.01 -7.54 -5.58
C PRO A 285 -0.32 -7.59 -4.09
N PHE A 286 -0.49 -8.79 -3.56
CA PHE A 286 -0.59 -9.05 -2.13
C PHE A 286 0.65 -9.81 -1.63
N PHE A 287 1.24 -9.32 -0.54
CA PHE A 287 2.51 -9.83 0.00
C PHE A 287 2.38 -10.57 1.33
N GLY A 288 1.17 -10.67 1.91
CA GLY A 288 0.95 -11.38 3.16
C GLY A 288 0.69 -12.88 2.97
N ALA A 289 0.56 -13.58 4.10
CA ALA A 289 0.36 -15.03 4.14
C ALA A 289 -1.12 -15.46 4.03
N ASP A 290 -2.08 -14.52 4.07
CA ASP A 290 -3.52 -14.78 4.11
C ASP A 290 -3.98 -15.81 3.07
N GLU A 291 -4.61 -16.89 3.55
CA GLU A 291 -5.04 -18.04 2.74
C GLU A 291 -6.22 -17.73 1.83
N PHE A 292 -7.04 -16.72 2.16
CA PHE A 292 -8.25 -16.36 1.43
C PHE A 292 -7.97 -15.45 0.22
N ILE A 293 -6.73 -14.98 0.04
CA ILE A 293 -6.33 -14.18 -1.11
C ILE A 293 -5.91 -15.07 -2.28
N GLU A 294 -6.62 -14.91 -3.39
CA GLU A 294 -6.47 -15.69 -4.61
C GLU A 294 -5.22 -15.30 -5.42
N LYS A 295 -4.82 -16.18 -6.35
CA LYS A 295 -3.69 -15.94 -7.26
C LYS A 295 -4.16 -15.47 -8.64
N HIS A 296 -3.90 -14.21 -8.96
CA HIS A 296 -4.10 -13.66 -10.31
C HIS A 296 -2.76 -13.40 -11.02
N TYR A 297 -2.83 -13.16 -12.32
CA TYR A 297 -1.66 -12.87 -13.13
C TYR A 297 -1.27 -11.41 -12.97
N VAL A 298 -0.03 -11.15 -12.58
CA VAL A 298 0.49 -9.79 -12.38
C VAL A 298 1.43 -9.45 -13.53
N SER A 299 0.94 -8.63 -14.46
CA SER A 299 1.61 -8.30 -15.72
C SER A 299 3.02 -7.76 -15.54
N ARG A 300 3.24 -6.86 -14.57
CA ARG A 300 4.56 -6.27 -14.26
C ARG A 300 5.63 -7.29 -13.84
N ARG A 301 5.23 -8.46 -13.36
CA ARG A 301 6.15 -9.49 -12.86
C ARG A 301 6.09 -10.77 -13.70
N SER A 302 5.30 -10.76 -14.77
CA SER A 302 5.09 -11.90 -15.67
C SER A 302 4.81 -13.23 -14.94
N ARG A 303 4.11 -13.19 -13.80
CA ARG A 303 3.86 -14.38 -12.96
C ARG A 303 2.50 -14.33 -12.28
N ARG A 304 1.97 -15.51 -11.93
CA ARG A 304 0.82 -15.64 -11.02
C ARG A 304 1.30 -15.53 -9.58
N GLN A 305 0.70 -14.65 -8.80
CA GLN A 305 0.98 -14.48 -7.37
C GLN A 305 -0.29 -14.09 -6.63
N LYS A 306 -0.28 -14.15 -5.29
CA LYS A 306 -1.42 -13.65 -4.51
C LYS A 306 -1.66 -12.17 -4.83
N SER A 307 -2.89 -11.81 -5.15
CA SER A 307 -3.26 -10.45 -5.55
C SER A 307 -4.76 -10.22 -5.40
N VAL A 308 -5.16 -8.95 -5.31
CA VAL A 308 -6.57 -8.55 -5.41
C VAL A 308 -6.85 -8.11 -6.83
N LEU A 309 -7.84 -8.73 -7.47
CA LEU A 309 -8.26 -8.36 -8.82
C LEU A 309 -9.23 -7.17 -8.75
N VAL A 310 -8.95 -6.15 -9.56
CA VAL A 310 -9.75 -4.93 -9.62
C VAL A 310 -10.26 -4.74 -11.04
N PHE A 311 -11.57 -4.59 -11.20
CA PHE A 311 -12.18 -4.15 -12.44
C PHE A 311 -12.30 -2.64 -12.48
N LEU A 312 -11.95 -2.04 -13.61
CA LEU A 312 -12.02 -0.59 -13.81
C LEU A 312 -12.72 -0.26 -15.12
N ALA A 313 -13.54 0.79 -15.10
CA ALA A 313 -14.04 1.44 -16.31
C ALA A 313 -13.53 2.87 -16.40
N GLN A 314 -13.06 3.24 -17.58
CA GLN A 314 -12.59 4.58 -17.91
C GLN A 314 -13.36 5.13 -19.10
N ASP A 315 -13.79 6.38 -19.01
CA ASP A 315 -14.31 7.10 -20.17
C ASP A 315 -13.23 7.31 -21.23
N GLY A 316 -13.56 6.96 -22.46
CA GLY A 316 -12.61 6.87 -23.56
C GLY A 316 -12.09 8.22 -24.06
N ASP A 317 -12.83 9.31 -23.80
CA ASP A 317 -12.46 10.66 -24.23
C ASP A 317 -11.73 11.41 -23.11
N THR A 318 -12.42 11.58 -21.98
CA THR A 318 -11.93 12.35 -20.82
C THR A 318 -10.91 11.60 -19.98
N ARG A 319 -10.80 10.27 -20.15
CA ARG A 319 -9.91 9.38 -19.39
C ARG A 319 -10.20 9.33 -17.89
N VAL A 320 -11.40 9.74 -17.48
CA VAL A 320 -11.85 9.68 -16.09
C VAL A 320 -12.19 8.23 -15.73
N LEU A 321 -11.66 7.74 -14.61
CA LEU A 321 -12.13 6.48 -14.02
C LEU A 321 -13.51 6.71 -13.42
N CYS A 322 -14.51 5.99 -13.94
CA CYS A 322 -15.92 6.17 -13.58
C CYS A 322 -16.54 4.93 -12.93
N TYR A 323 -15.79 3.84 -12.81
CA TYR A 323 -16.23 2.66 -12.10
C TYR A 323 -15.02 1.88 -11.60
N CYS A 324 -15.14 1.31 -10.40
CA CYS A 324 -14.15 0.43 -9.84
C CYS A 324 -14.80 -0.63 -8.93
N ASN A 325 -14.33 -1.86 -9.02
CA ASN A 325 -14.72 -2.94 -8.11
C ASN A 325 -13.50 -3.80 -7.78
N ALA A 326 -13.17 -3.95 -6.49
CA ALA A 326 -12.06 -4.76 -5.99
C ALA A 326 -12.52 -5.92 -5.10
N ASP A 327 -13.83 -6.15 -5.02
CA ASP A 327 -14.46 -7.25 -4.27
C ASP A 327 -14.91 -8.33 -5.25
N LEU A 328 -13.97 -8.85 -6.03
CA LEU A 328 -14.20 -9.88 -7.04
C LEU A 328 -13.56 -11.20 -6.61
N ARG A 329 -14.34 -12.28 -6.69
CA ARG A 329 -13.87 -13.65 -6.50
C ARG A 329 -13.60 -14.34 -7.83
N LYS A 330 -12.75 -15.35 -7.81
CA LYS A 330 -12.50 -16.20 -8.98
C LYS A 330 -13.79 -16.84 -9.47
N GLY A 331 -14.07 -16.68 -10.76
CA GLY A 331 -15.30 -17.10 -11.42
C GLY A 331 -16.26 -15.95 -11.72
N GLU A 332 -16.19 -14.86 -10.95
CA GLU A 332 -17.08 -13.69 -11.11
C GLU A 332 -16.56 -12.70 -12.16
N GLU A 333 -15.31 -12.84 -12.61
CA GLU A 333 -14.63 -11.84 -13.44
C GLU A 333 -15.43 -11.55 -14.73
N ALA A 334 -15.89 -12.60 -15.39
CA ALA A 334 -16.60 -12.45 -16.64
C ALA A 334 -17.95 -11.73 -16.50
N ASP A 335 -18.59 -11.80 -15.33
CA ASP A 335 -19.88 -11.17 -15.03
C ASP A 335 -19.77 -9.67 -14.78
N GLU A 336 -18.58 -9.19 -14.42
CA GLU A 336 -18.37 -7.82 -13.98
C GLU A 336 -18.65 -6.79 -15.09
N VAL A 337 -18.45 -7.15 -16.36
CA VAL A 337 -18.88 -6.31 -17.49
C VAL A 337 -20.38 -6.01 -17.45
N LEU A 338 -21.20 -6.98 -17.04
CA LEU A 338 -22.64 -6.80 -16.91
C LEU A 338 -22.98 -6.01 -15.63
N ALA A 339 -22.18 -6.13 -14.57
CA ALA A 339 -22.30 -5.30 -13.37
C ALA A 339 -22.06 -3.82 -13.70
N PHE A 340 -21.02 -3.51 -14.48
CA PHE A 340 -20.78 -2.16 -14.99
C PHE A 340 -21.93 -1.65 -15.86
N VAL A 341 -22.45 -2.47 -16.78
CA VAL A 341 -23.62 -2.10 -17.59
C VAL A 341 -24.83 -1.76 -16.72
N ARG A 342 -25.11 -2.55 -15.68
CA ARG A 342 -26.19 -2.26 -14.73
C ARG A 342 -25.94 -0.98 -13.95
N PHE A 343 -24.70 -0.76 -13.50
CA PHE A 343 -24.29 0.47 -12.84
C PHE A 343 -24.54 1.69 -13.74
N TRP A 344 -24.06 1.67 -14.98
CA TRP A 344 -24.21 2.77 -15.92
C TRP A 344 -25.68 3.04 -16.28
N ALA A 345 -26.48 1.99 -16.46
CA ALA A 345 -27.90 2.11 -16.71
C ALA A 345 -28.66 2.73 -15.53
N ARG A 346 -28.32 2.39 -14.28
CA ARG A 346 -28.90 3.08 -13.10
C ARG A 346 -28.51 4.56 -13.06
N GLN A 347 -27.30 4.87 -13.50
CA GLN A 347 -26.75 6.22 -13.48
C GLN A 347 -27.36 7.13 -14.55
N THR A 348 -27.61 6.61 -15.75
CA THR A 348 -28.03 7.43 -16.92
C THR A 348 -29.42 7.11 -17.45
N GLY A 349 -30.07 6.05 -16.97
CA GLY A 349 -31.31 5.52 -17.52
C GLY A 349 -31.13 4.67 -18.78
N GLN A 350 -29.91 4.59 -19.34
CA GLN A 350 -29.61 3.86 -20.58
C GLN A 350 -28.36 2.99 -20.44
N PRO A 351 -28.26 1.85 -21.16
CA PRO A 351 -27.02 1.08 -21.19
C PRO A 351 -25.88 1.90 -21.79
N PRO A 352 -24.61 1.60 -21.45
CA PRO A 352 -23.48 2.30 -22.04
C PRO A 352 -23.47 2.03 -23.55
N PRO A 353 -23.30 3.05 -24.40
CA PRO A 353 -23.45 2.89 -25.85
C PRO A 353 -22.33 2.06 -26.46
N HIS A 354 -21.11 2.15 -25.92
CA HIS A 354 -19.94 1.54 -26.52
C HIS A 354 -18.88 1.09 -25.50
N LEU A 355 -18.40 -0.16 -25.60
CA LEU A 355 -17.43 -0.78 -24.69
C LEU A 355 -16.19 -1.31 -25.43
N VAL A 356 -14.99 -1.07 -24.91
CA VAL A 356 -13.74 -1.53 -25.51
C VAL A 356 -12.88 -2.25 -24.46
N PHE A 357 -12.49 -3.49 -24.72
CA PHE A 357 -11.80 -4.34 -23.74
C PHE A 357 -10.99 -5.47 -24.38
N ASP A 358 -10.14 -6.13 -23.60
CA ASP A 358 -9.31 -7.23 -24.13
C ASP A 358 -10.09 -8.54 -24.35
N SER A 359 -9.40 -9.57 -24.87
CA SER A 359 -9.99 -10.88 -25.14
C SER A 359 -10.29 -11.74 -23.90
N GLN A 360 -9.85 -11.33 -22.71
CA GLN A 360 -9.97 -12.12 -21.48
C GLN A 360 -11.00 -11.54 -20.51
N LEU A 361 -11.45 -10.30 -20.73
CA LEU A 361 -12.37 -9.59 -19.85
C LEU A 361 -13.71 -10.32 -19.67
N THR A 362 -14.24 -10.96 -20.71
CA THR A 362 -15.53 -11.64 -20.63
C THR A 362 -15.69 -12.80 -21.61
N THR A 363 -16.84 -13.48 -21.57
CA THR A 363 -17.15 -14.65 -22.39
C THR A 363 -18.00 -14.31 -23.61
N TYR A 364 -18.03 -15.20 -24.61
CA TYR A 364 -18.93 -15.05 -25.76
C TYR A 364 -20.41 -15.00 -25.39
N ARG A 365 -20.82 -15.70 -24.32
CA ARG A 365 -22.19 -15.63 -23.78
C ARG A 365 -22.53 -14.21 -23.33
N HIS A 366 -21.60 -13.53 -22.65
CA HIS A 366 -21.82 -12.16 -22.23
C HIS A 366 -21.72 -11.16 -23.38
N LEU A 367 -20.87 -11.41 -24.38
CA LEU A 367 -20.91 -10.61 -25.62
C LEU A 367 -22.28 -10.67 -26.30
N ALA A 368 -22.92 -11.85 -26.31
CA ALA A 368 -24.28 -12.00 -26.83
C ALA A 368 -25.29 -11.19 -26.00
N ALA A 369 -25.14 -11.21 -24.67
CA ALA A 369 -25.96 -10.44 -23.75
C ALA A 369 -25.77 -8.91 -23.88
N LEU A 370 -24.56 -8.45 -24.22
CA LEU A 370 -24.28 -7.04 -24.55
C LEU A 370 -24.98 -6.65 -25.87
N ASN A 371 -24.84 -7.49 -26.90
CA ASN A 371 -25.47 -7.26 -28.19
C ASN A 371 -27.00 -7.21 -28.10
N ALA A 372 -27.61 -8.11 -27.32
CA ALA A 372 -29.05 -8.12 -27.07
C ALA A 372 -29.56 -6.84 -26.39
N ARG A 373 -28.68 -6.08 -25.71
CA ARG A 373 -28.98 -4.79 -25.09
C ARG A 373 -28.64 -3.59 -25.98
N GLY A 374 -28.28 -3.83 -27.25
CA GLY A 374 -27.89 -2.78 -28.19
C GLY A 374 -26.54 -2.13 -27.90
N ILE A 375 -25.70 -2.75 -27.05
CA ILE A 375 -24.39 -2.22 -26.68
C ILE A 375 -23.38 -2.60 -27.75
N ILE A 376 -22.70 -1.60 -28.33
CA ILE A 376 -21.61 -1.84 -29.25
C ILE A 376 -20.37 -2.23 -28.44
N PHE A 377 -19.60 -3.22 -28.89
CA PHE A 377 -18.33 -3.57 -28.26
C PHE A 377 -17.21 -3.78 -29.27
N ILE A 378 -15.98 -3.51 -28.86
CA ILE A 378 -14.75 -3.89 -29.58
C ILE A 378 -13.86 -4.68 -28.63
N THR A 379 -13.50 -5.90 -29.04
CA THR A 379 -12.59 -6.77 -28.29
C THR A 379 -11.58 -7.46 -29.20
N LEU A 380 -10.61 -8.15 -28.62
CA LEU A 380 -9.72 -9.04 -29.36
C LEU A 380 -10.24 -10.47 -29.34
N ARG A 381 -10.01 -11.18 -30.44
CA ARG A 381 -10.16 -12.63 -30.48
C ARG A 381 -8.80 -13.28 -30.21
N ARG A 382 -8.76 -14.24 -29.28
CA ARG A 382 -7.54 -15.01 -29.03
C ARG A 382 -7.08 -15.73 -30.30
N ARG A 383 -5.78 -15.65 -30.56
CA ARG A 383 -5.11 -16.33 -31.68
C ARG A 383 -5.02 -17.82 -31.36
N THR A 384 -5.77 -18.65 -32.08
CA THR A 384 -5.62 -20.11 -32.03
C THR A 384 -4.77 -20.58 -33.22
N PRO A 385 -4.08 -21.73 -33.12
CA PRO A 385 -3.33 -22.28 -34.26
C PRO A 385 -4.18 -22.42 -35.53
N ALA A 386 -5.45 -22.80 -35.38
CA ALA A 386 -6.38 -22.88 -36.51
C ALA A 386 -6.64 -21.50 -37.15
N LEU A 387 -6.85 -20.46 -36.34
CA LEU A 387 -7.09 -19.10 -36.83
C LEU A 387 -5.82 -18.51 -37.49
N LEU A 388 -4.64 -18.79 -36.93
CA LEU A 388 -3.38 -18.37 -37.55
C LEU A 388 -3.15 -19.06 -38.89
N ARG A 389 -3.47 -20.36 -39.00
CA ARG A 389 -3.45 -21.08 -40.28
C ARG A 389 -4.44 -20.49 -41.28
N GLU A 390 -5.67 -20.22 -40.87
CA GLU A 390 -6.68 -19.56 -41.70
C GLU A 390 -6.13 -18.24 -42.26
N MET A 391 -5.54 -17.38 -41.41
CA MET A 391 -4.96 -16.10 -41.81
C MET A 391 -3.74 -16.23 -42.72
N ALA A 392 -2.94 -17.29 -42.55
CA ALA A 392 -1.77 -17.56 -43.37
C ALA A 392 -2.15 -18.06 -44.78
N LEU A 393 -3.27 -18.77 -44.89
CA LEU A 393 -3.80 -19.29 -46.16
C LEU A 393 -4.58 -18.24 -46.98
N GLN A 394 -4.87 -17.06 -46.42
CA GLN A 394 -5.54 -15.99 -47.15
C GLN A 394 -4.67 -15.46 -48.29
N PRO A 395 -5.21 -15.32 -49.52
CA PRO A 395 -4.44 -14.80 -50.65
C PRO A 395 -4.05 -13.35 -50.42
N ARG A 396 -2.91 -12.92 -50.98
CA ARG A 396 -2.42 -11.54 -50.83
C ARG A 396 -3.46 -10.49 -51.26
N ALA A 397 -4.23 -10.78 -52.31
CA ALA A 397 -5.29 -9.90 -52.82
C ALA A 397 -6.46 -9.68 -51.86
N ALA A 398 -6.68 -10.57 -50.88
CA ALA A 398 -7.72 -10.38 -49.86
C ALA A 398 -7.37 -9.27 -48.86
N TRP A 399 -6.07 -8.99 -48.68
CA TRP A 399 -5.59 -7.99 -47.74
C TRP A 399 -5.69 -6.59 -48.35
N ARG A 400 -6.48 -5.72 -47.72
CA ARG A 400 -6.64 -4.32 -48.13
C ARG A 400 -5.83 -3.42 -47.21
N THR A 401 -5.02 -2.54 -47.79
CA THR A 401 -4.34 -1.50 -47.01
C THR A 401 -5.34 -0.45 -46.57
N VAL A 402 -5.29 -0.09 -45.29
CA VAL A 402 -6.14 0.94 -44.69
C VAL A 402 -5.24 2.04 -44.14
N GLN A 403 -5.56 3.31 -44.41
CA GLN A 403 -4.86 4.44 -43.82
C GLN A 403 -5.43 4.75 -42.44
N LEU A 404 -4.56 4.86 -41.44
CA LEU A 404 -4.92 5.34 -40.10
C LEU A 404 -4.51 6.81 -39.98
N ASP A 405 -5.48 7.68 -39.70
CA ASP A 405 -5.22 9.10 -39.43
C ASP A 405 -4.69 9.30 -37.99
N VAL A 406 -3.42 8.93 -37.82
CA VAL A 406 -2.65 9.06 -36.56
C VAL A 406 -1.21 9.46 -36.91
N PRO A 407 -0.95 10.77 -37.15
CA PRO A 407 0.30 11.27 -37.74
C PRO A 407 1.58 10.85 -36.99
N HIS A 408 1.49 10.66 -35.67
CA HIS A 408 2.62 10.31 -34.82
C HIS A 408 2.86 8.80 -34.68
N ARG A 409 2.05 7.95 -35.31
CA ARG A 409 2.21 6.50 -35.23
C ARG A 409 3.21 6.03 -36.29
N LEU A 410 4.12 5.12 -35.90
CA LEU A 410 5.10 4.51 -36.82
C LEU A 410 4.43 3.66 -37.91
N TYR A 411 3.36 2.95 -37.56
CA TYR A 411 2.62 2.06 -38.46
C TYR A 411 1.24 2.64 -38.78
N GLN A 412 1.12 3.31 -39.93
CA GLN A 412 -0.10 4.03 -40.35
C GLN A 412 -0.91 3.31 -41.43
N THR A 413 -0.33 2.31 -42.10
CA THR A 413 -0.94 1.62 -43.24
C THR A 413 -1.10 0.11 -42.98
N PRO A 414 -1.82 -0.33 -41.94
CA PRO A 414 -2.05 -1.75 -41.72
C PRO A 414 -2.82 -2.38 -42.88
N ARG A 415 -2.53 -3.66 -43.13
CA ARG A 415 -3.31 -4.49 -44.04
C ARG A 415 -4.40 -5.23 -43.28
N VAL A 416 -5.62 -5.23 -43.81
CA VAL A 416 -6.81 -5.73 -43.15
C VAL A 416 -7.58 -6.70 -44.05
N ILE A 417 -8.08 -7.80 -43.48
CA ILE A 417 -9.21 -8.56 -44.03
C ILE A 417 -10.39 -8.34 -43.10
N ASP A 418 -11.50 -7.87 -43.65
CA ASP A 418 -12.73 -7.56 -42.94
C ASP A 418 -13.81 -8.57 -43.34
N GLN A 419 -14.24 -9.40 -42.38
CA GLN A 419 -15.15 -10.50 -42.65
C GLN A 419 -16.23 -10.64 -41.57
N ARG A 420 -17.37 -11.20 -41.95
CA ARG A 420 -18.41 -11.61 -41.00
C ARG A 420 -18.16 -13.05 -40.55
N VAL A 421 -18.30 -13.32 -39.26
CA VAL A 421 -18.11 -14.64 -38.66
C VAL A 421 -19.30 -14.98 -37.75
N ARG A 422 -19.62 -16.27 -37.65
CA ARG A 422 -20.57 -16.79 -36.66
C ARG A 422 -19.81 -17.66 -35.69
N LEU A 423 -19.89 -17.33 -34.40
CA LEU A 423 -19.24 -18.11 -33.34
C LEU A 423 -20.33 -18.83 -32.56
N ARG A 424 -20.35 -20.17 -32.60
CA ARG A 424 -21.36 -20.98 -31.90
C ARG A 424 -21.60 -20.55 -30.44
N PRO A 425 -20.57 -20.22 -29.62
CA PRO A 425 -20.77 -19.80 -28.23
C PRO A 425 -21.38 -18.40 -28.07
N TYR A 426 -21.39 -17.58 -29.13
CA TYR A 426 -22.02 -16.27 -29.17
C TYR A 426 -23.49 -16.37 -29.64
N GLY A 427 -23.79 -17.35 -30.49
CA GLY A 427 -25.13 -17.59 -31.03
C GLY A 427 -25.18 -17.43 -32.55
N THR A 428 -26.38 -17.14 -33.07
CA THR A 428 -26.67 -17.10 -34.51
C THR A 428 -26.39 -15.74 -35.17
N ALA A 429 -26.36 -14.68 -34.36
CA ALA A 429 -26.08 -13.32 -34.84
C ALA A 429 -24.66 -13.22 -35.43
N PRO A 430 -24.48 -12.49 -36.54
CA PRO A 430 -23.16 -12.30 -37.14
C PRO A 430 -22.33 -11.35 -36.28
N LEU A 431 -21.05 -11.70 -36.11
CA LEU A 431 -20.02 -10.80 -35.64
C LEU A 431 -19.16 -10.34 -36.81
N ARG A 432 -18.51 -9.21 -36.66
CA ARG A 432 -17.48 -8.74 -37.57
C ARG A 432 -16.10 -9.04 -36.99
N GLN A 433 -15.23 -9.57 -37.84
CA GLN A 433 -13.86 -9.92 -37.52
C GLN A 433 -12.91 -9.23 -38.48
N LEU A 434 -11.90 -8.55 -37.92
CA LEU A 434 -10.83 -7.93 -38.69
C LEU A 434 -9.52 -8.67 -38.39
N PHE A 435 -8.93 -9.27 -39.42
CA PHE A 435 -7.54 -9.69 -39.39
C PHE A 435 -6.66 -8.53 -39.76
N ILE A 436 -5.67 -8.21 -38.94
CA ILE A 436 -4.86 -7.00 -39.12
C ILE A 436 -3.37 -7.35 -39.06
N LYS A 437 -2.62 -6.98 -40.11
CA LYS A 437 -1.15 -7.09 -40.21
C LYS A 437 -0.51 -5.71 -40.23
N ASP A 438 0.81 -5.68 -40.02
CA ASP A 438 1.66 -4.49 -40.13
C ASP A 438 1.29 -3.37 -39.13
N LEU A 439 0.83 -3.74 -37.93
CA LEU A 439 0.64 -2.82 -36.80
C LEU A 439 1.88 -2.71 -35.89
N GLY A 440 3.01 -3.30 -36.30
CA GLY A 440 4.24 -3.37 -35.50
C GLY A 440 4.38 -4.62 -34.63
N HIS A 441 3.51 -5.61 -34.78
CA HIS A 441 3.60 -6.91 -34.13
C HIS A 441 3.98 -8.00 -35.14
N GLU A 442 4.82 -8.94 -34.75
CA GLU A 442 5.18 -10.10 -35.59
C GLU A 442 3.95 -10.93 -35.97
N GLN A 443 3.06 -11.14 -35.01
CA GLN A 443 1.81 -11.85 -35.23
C GLN A 443 0.66 -10.89 -35.51
N PRO A 444 -0.26 -11.25 -36.41
CA PRO A 444 -1.38 -10.40 -36.75
C PRO A 444 -2.39 -10.28 -35.60
N THR A 445 -3.04 -9.12 -35.51
CA THR A 445 -4.10 -8.85 -34.54
C THR A 445 -5.44 -9.32 -35.09
N VAL A 446 -6.29 -9.88 -34.23
CA VAL A 446 -7.66 -10.25 -34.59
C VAL A 446 -8.63 -9.46 -33.73
N LEU A 447 -9.30 -8.48 -34.35
CA LEU A 447 -10.32 -7.66 -33.70
C LEU A 447 -11.70 -8.27 -33.97
N LEU A 448 -12.56 -8.26 -32.94
CA LEU A 448 -13.92 -8.79 -32.98
C LEU A 448 -14.89 -7.74 -32.45
N THR A 449 -15.99 -7.51 -33.18
CA THR A 449 -16.98 -6.48 -32.82
C THR A 449 -18.38 -6.85 -33.34
N ASN A 450 -19.42 -6.35 -32.70
CA ASN A 450 -20.78 -6.32 -33.25
C ASN A 450 -21.08 -5.04 -34.07
N ASP A 451 -20.12 -4.13 -34.22
CA ASP A 451 -20.23 -2.97 -35.11
C ASP A 451 -20.03 -3.37 -36.59
N LEU A 452 -21.15 -3.44 -37.30
CA LEU A 452 -21.17 -3.79 -38.72
C LEU A 452 -21.04 -2.59 -39.66
N ARG A 453 -20.94 -1.36 -39.14
CA ARG A 453 -21.06 -0.10 -39.91
C ARG A 453 -19.77 0.70 -39.94
N ALA A 454 -19.03 0.79 -38.81
CA ALA A 454 -17.82 1.61 -38.74
C ALA A 454 -16.76 1.16 -39.76
N THR A 455 -15.91 2.08 -40.21
CA THR A 455 -14.82 1.71 -41.11
C THR A 455 -13.76 0.88 -40.37
N PRO A 456 -13.01 0.00 -41.06
CA PRO A 456 -11.90 -0.72 -40.44
C PRO A 456 -10.88 0.21 -39.76
N ALA A 457 -10.59 1.36 -40.38
CA ALA A 457 -9.71 2.38 -39.80
C ALA A 457 -10.22 2.87 -38.44
N ALA A 458 -11.51 3.23 -38.36
CA ALA A 458 -12.12 3.73 -37.14
C ALA A 458 -12.08 2.69 -36.00
N LEU A 459 -12.37 1.42 -36.30
CA LEU A 459 -12.29 0.33 -35.32
C LEU A 459 -10.86 0.13 -34.79
N ILE A 460 -9.87 0.14 -35.69
CA ILE A 460 -8.45 0.00 -35.33
C ILE A 460 -7.99 1.17 -34.47
N ILE A 461 -8.32 2.41 -34.85
CA ILE A 461 -7.96 3.61 -34.09
C ILE A 461 -8.62 3.59 -32.71
N ARG A 462 -9.92 3.26 -32.64
CA ARG A 462 -10.65 3.23 -31.37
C ARG A 462 -10.14 2.14 -30.43
N TYR A 463 -9.81 0.96 -30.95
CA TYR A 463 -9.19 -0.09 -30.15
C TYR A 463 -7.79 0.32 -29.67
N ALA A 464 -6.98 0.93 -30.53
CA ALA A 464 -5.64 1.41 -30.14
C ALA A 464 -5.70 2.46 -29.00
N ARG A 465 -6.75 3.29 -28.95
CA ARG A 465 -6.99 4.22 -27.84
C ARG A 465 -7.33 3.52 -26.51
N ARG A 466 -7.62 2.22 -26.49
CA ARG A 466 -7.75 1.44 -25.25
C ARG A 466 -6.47 1.52 -24.41
N MET A 467 -5.30 1.62 -25.04
CA MET A 467 -4.01 1.81 -24.36
C MET A 467 -4.00 3.01 -23.38
N LEU A 468 -4.94 3.96 -23.52
CA LEU A 468 -5.11 5.06 -22.56
C LEU A 468 -5.52 4.58 -21.16
N ILE A 469 -6.28 3.48 -21.02
CA ILE A 469 -6.59 2.93 -19.70
C ILE A 469 -5.35 2.31 -19.08
N GLU A 470 -4.52 1.62 -19.86
CA GLU A 470 -3.26 1.03 -19.40
C GLU A 470 -2.27 2.12 -18.97
N ASN A 471 -2.18 3.22 -19.72
CA ASN A 471 -1.38 4.38 -19.33
C ASN A 471 -1.93 5.07 -18.06
N GLY A 472 -3.26 5.20 -17.95
CA GLY A 472 -3.91 5.72 -16.75
C GLY A 472 -3.69 4.84 -15.52
N LEU A 473 -3.73 3.52 -15.70
CA LEU A 473 -3.41 2.51 -14.70
C LEU A 473 -1.93 2.60 -14.28
N ALA A 474 -1.02 2.75 -15.24
CA ALA A 474 0.39 2.93 -14.93
C ALA A 474 0.63 4.17 -14.05
N ASP A 475 -0.08 5.28 -14.28
CA ASP A 475 -0.04 6.44 -13.38
C ASP A 475 -0.71 6.19 -12.04
N ALA A 476 -1.87 5.55 -12.02
CA ALA A 476 -2.55 5.18 -10.79
C ALA A 476 -1.65 4.32 -9.90
N VAL A 477 -0.86 3.42 -10.49
CA VAL A 477 0.14 2.62 -9.81
C VAL A 477 1.37 3.45 -9.41
N ASN A 478 1.97 4.21 -10.33
CA ASN A 478 3.26 4.88 -10.10
C ASN A 478 3.17 6.14 -9.23
N PHE A 479 2.02 6.82 -9.23
CA PHE A 479 1.84 8.12 -8.59
C PHE A 479 0.77 8.09 -7.50
N LEU A 480 -0.38 7.45 -7.77
CA LEU A 480 -1.42 7.30 -6.75
C LEU A 480 -1.25 6.03 -5.90
N HIS A 481 -0.17 5.27 -6.16
CA HIS A 481 0.23 4.10 -5.39
C HIS A 481 -0.89 3.06 -5.24
N LEU A 482 -1.59 2.78 -6.33
CA LEU A 482 -2.65 1.77 -6.38
C LEU A 482 -2.15 0.39 -5.91
N ASP A 483 -0.89 0.05 -6.19
CA ASP A 483 -0.28 -1.22 -5.78
C ASP A 483 0.22 -1.24 -4.32
N ALA A 484 0.25 -0.10 -3.65
CA ALA A 484 0.73 0.01 -2.27
C ALA A 484 -0.43 -0.18 -1.28
N LEU A 485 -0.91 -1.41 -1.19
CA LEU A 485 -2.04 -1.77 -0.33
C LEU A 485 -1.83 -1.32 1.12
N SER A 486 -2.86 -0.71 1.69
CA SER A 486 -2.91 -0.40 3.12
C SER A 486 -3.36 -1.58 3.99
N SER A 487 -3.89 -2.64 3.38
CA SER A 487 -4.45 -3.80 4.07
C SER A 487 -4.29 -5.10 3.28
N ALA A 488 -4.30 -6.21 4.01
CA ALA A 488 -4.22 -7.57 3.47
C ALA A 488 -5.56 -8.12 2.97
N VAL A 489 -6.68 -7.48 3.31
CA VAL A 489 -8.04 -7.99 3.07
C VAL A 489 -8.67 -7.25 1.89
N ALA A 490 -9.22 -7.98 0.91
CA ALA A 490 -9.80 -7.43 -0.32
C ALA A 490 -10.85 -6.33 -0.09
N LEU A 491 -11.73 -6.50 0.91
CA LEU A 491 -12.72 -5.49 1.30
C LEU A 491 -12.09 -4.12 1.63
N ASN A 492 -10.91 -4.14 2.26
CA ASN A 492 -10.20 -2.94 2.66
C ASN A 492 -9.45 -2.29 1.49
N VAL A 493 -9.06 -3.08 0.49
CA VAL A 493 -8.47 -2.60 -0.78
C VAL A 493 -9.48 -1.75 -1.56
N SER A 494 -10.77 -2.11 -1.51
CA SER A 494 -11.83 -1.38 -2.21
C SER A 494 -11.88 0.11 -1.87
N PHE A 495 -11.59 0.48 -0.62
CA PHE A 495 -11.53 1.89 -0.25
C PHE A 495 -10.32 2.62 -0.85
N ASP A 496 -9.13 2.00 -0.90
CA ASP A 496 -7.96 2.59 -1.55
C ASP A 496 -8.17 2.74 -3.06
N VAL A 497 -8.81 1.77 -3.70
CA VAL A 497 -9.18 1.83 -5.12
C VAL A 497 -10.16 2.97 -5.37
N LEU A 498 -11.20 3.10 -4.53
CA LEU A 498 -12.18 4.18 -4.65
C LEU A 498 -11.53 5.56 -4.47
N LEU A 499 -10.64 5.73 -3.47
CA LEU A 499 -9.88 6.97 -3.31
C LEU A 499 -9.01 7.28 -4.52
N THR A 500 -8.45 6.24 -5.17
CA THR A 500 -7.68 6.39 -6.40
C THR A 500 -8.59 6.87 -7.55
N THR A 501 -9.77 6.30 -7.70
CA THR A 501 -10.79 6.75 -8.66
C THR A 501 -11.14 8.22 -8.45
N ILE A 502 -11.44 8.64 -7.22
CA ILE A 502 -11.74 10.04 -6.88
C ILE A 502 -10.53 10.94 -7.17
N ALA A 503 -9.33 10.55 -6.75
CA ALA A 503 -8.11 11.32 -6.99
C ALA A 503 -7.83 11.51 -8.49
N THR A 504 -7.97 10.46 -9.32
CA THR A 504 -7.80 10.60 -10.78
C THR A 504 -8.82 11.57 -11.38
N GLY A 505 -10.07 11.56 -10.92
CA GLY A 505 -11.10 12.51 -11.36
C GLY A 505 -10.76 13.95 -10.96
N LEU A 506 -10.33 14.19 -9.72
CA LEU A 506 -9.89 15.53 -9.27
C LEU A 506 -8.69 16.05 -10.08
N TYR A 507 -7.69 15.20 -10.34
CA TYR A 507 -6.57 15.58 -11.19
C TYR A 507 -7.00 15.87 -12.64
N ARG A 508 -7.99 15.14 -13.17
CA ARG A 508 -8.53 15.42 -14.51
C ARG A 508 -9.29 16.73 -14.55
N LEU A 509 -10.15 17.00 -13.57
CA LEU A 509 -10.87 18.28 -13.44
C LEU A 509 -9.91 19.47 -13.41
N LEU A 510 -8.81 19.35 -12.65
CA LEU A 510 -7.75 20.35 -12.64
C LEU A 510 -7.06 20.46 -14.00
N ALA A 511 -6.67 19.34 -14.61
CA ALA A 511 -6.01 19.32 -15.92
C ALA A 511 -6.84 20.01 -17.01
N LEU A 512 -8.16 19.83 -17.01
CA LEU A 512 -9.07 20.47 -17.96
C LEU A 512 -9.16 22.01 -17.81
N LYS A 513 -8.78 22.56 -16.65
CA LYS A 513 -8.70 24.01 -16.43
C LYS A 513 -7.34 24.61 -16.79
N LEU A 514 -6.32 23.78 -17.01
CA LEU A 514 -4.96 24.23 -17.27
C LEU A 514 -4.68 24.16 -18.77
N ARG A 515 -4.62 25.33 -19.43
CA ARG A 515 -4.41 25.45 -20.88
C ARG A 515 -3.14 24.71 -21.32
N GLY A 516 -3.28 23.79 -22.28
CA GLY A 516 -2.19 22.95 -22.81
C GLY A 516 -1.85 21.73 -21.94
N PHE A 517 -2.61 21.48 -20.88
CA PHE A 517 -2.45 20.37 -19.94
C PHE A 517 -3.69 19.47 -19.85
N GLU A 518 -4.67 19.63 -20.72
CA GLU A 518 -5.97 18.94 -20.69
C GLU A 518 -5.79 17.41 -20.71
N ARG A 519 -4.76 16.93 -21.41
CA ARG A 519 -4.38 15.51 -21.53
C ARG A 519 -3.28 15.07 -20.57
N ALA A 520 -2.80 15.96 -19.69
CA ALA A 520 -1.72 15.67 -18.77
C ALA A 520 -2.12 14.60 -17.75
N GLN A 521 -1.09 13.94 -17.25
CA GLN A 521 -1.18 12.89 -16.24
C GLN A 521 -1.08 13.47 -14.82
N PRO A 522 -1.67 12.83 -13.79
CA PRO A 522 -1.60 13.30 -12.40
C PRO A 522 -0.17 13.66 -11.94
N ARG A 523 0.82 12.81 -12.25
CA ARG A 523 2.24 13.06 -11.93
C ARG A 523 2.79 14.34 -12.55
N GLN A 524 2.37 14.65 -13.78
CA GLN A 524 2.83 15.85 -14.49
C GLN A 524 2.21 17.10 -13.87
N ILE A 525 0.92 17.06 -13.56
CA ILE A 525 0.21 18.14 -12.86
C ILE A 525 0.82 18.39 -11.48
N TRP A 526 1.01 17.33 -10.70
CA TRP A 526 1.63 17.42 -9.39
C TRP A 526 3.01 18.08 -9.45
N ARG A 527 3.92 17.57 -10.29
CA ARG A 527 5.28 18.10 -10.39
C ARG A 527 5.32 19.58 -10.80
N ARG A 528 4.50 19.98 -11.77
CA ARG A 528 4.55 21.32 -12.38
C ARG A 528 3.80 22.38 -11.57
N PHE A 529 2.67 22.01 -10.95
CA PHE A 529 1.78 22.97 -10.29
C PHE A 529 1.71 22.78 -8.77
N LEU A 530 1.58 21.54 -8.28
CA LEU A 530 1.09 21.30 -6.91
C LEU A 530 2.17 20.91 -5.90
N LYS A 531 3.29 20.34 -6.34
CA LYS A 531 4.43 19.99 -5.48
C LYS A 531 5.16 21.27 -5.08
N SER A 532 4.63 21.97 -4.10
CA SER A 532 5.11 23.26 -3.63
C SER A 532 4.79 23.46 -2.16
N PRO A 533 5.73 23.99 -1.36
CA PRO A 533 5.39 24.52 -0.04
C PRO A 533 4.53 25.78 -0.17
N ALA A 534 3.99 26.25 0.94
CA ALA A 534 3.32 27.53 1.08
C ALA A 534 3.44 28.07 2.51
N HIS A 535 3.17 29.36 2.67
CA HIS A 535 2.76 29.91 3.97
C HIS A 535 1.24 30.05 3.98
N VAL A 536 0.62 29.65 5.08
CA VAL A 536 -0.82 29.80 5.26
C VAL A 536 -1.05 30.84 6.34
N ARG A 537 -1.86 31.84 6.02
CA ARG A 537 -2.32 32.88 6.93
C ARG A 537 -3.82 32.74 7.12
N VAL A 538 -4.21 32.33 8.32
CA VAL A 538 -5.61 32.27 8.73
C VAL A 538 -5.99 33.61 9.35
N THR A 539 -7.09 34.19 8.91
CA THR A 539 -7.67 35.42 9.45
C THR A 539 -9.04 35.13 10.07
N ALA A 540 -9.75 36.17 10.50
CA ALA A 540 -11.12 36.03 10.96
C ALA A 540 -12.06 35.50 9.87
N THR A 541 -11.83 35.89 8.61
CA THR A 541 -12.73 35.66 7.46
C THR A 541 -12.15 34.76 6.38
N ASP A 542 -10.82 34.64 6.30
CA ASP A 542 -10.13 34.03 5.17
C ASP A 542 -9.06 33.04 5.62
N VAL A 543 -8.78 32.07 4.75
CA VAL A 543 -7.58 31.26 4.77
C VAL A 543 -6.80 31.62 3.50
N VAL A 544 -5.71 32.34 3.68
CA VAL A 544 -4.84 32.80 2.59
C VAL A 544 -3.67 31.85 2.43
N VAL A 545 -3.50 31.29 1.23
CA VAL A 545 -2.41 30.39 0.88
C VAL A 545 -1.43 31.14 -0.03
N GLU A 546 -0.28 31.48 0.53
CA GLU A 546 0.81 32.17 -0.15
C GLU A 546 1.70 31.14 -0.87
N LEU A 547 1.47 30.96 -2.18
CA LEU A 547 2.21 30.05 -3.05
C LEU A 547 3.48 30.74 -3.58
N PRO A 548 4.65 30.07 -3.61
CA PRO A 548 5.86 30.67 -4.15
C PRO A 548 5.75 30.92 -5.66
N ARG A 549 6.53 31.89 -6.18
CA ARG A 549 6.69 32.12 -7.61
C ARG A 549 7.30 30.89 -8.29
N ARG A 550 6.63 30.36 -9.31
CA ARG A 550 7.13 29.25 -10.15
C ARG A 550 6.83 29.52 -11.63
N ALA A 551 7.63 28.89 -12.50
CA ALA A 551 7.52 29.06 -13.95
C ALA A 551 6.13 28.78 -14.53
N HIS A 552 5.34 27.89 -13.91
CA HIS A 552 4.01 27.50 -14.38
C HIS A 552 2.86 28.26 -13.69
N ASN A 553 3.16 29.17 -12.75
CA ASN A 553 2.14 29.99 -12.08
C ASN A 553 1.27 30.79 -13.04
N PRO A 554 1.78 31.39 -14.16
CA PRO A 554 0.92 32.11 -15.09
C PRO A 554 -0.23 31.27 -15.65
N ILE A 555 -0.02 29.96 -15.88
CA ILE A 555 -1.06 29.05 -16.36
C ILE A 555 -2.08 28.76 -15.24
N LEU A 556 -1.61 28.63 -13.99
CA LEU A 556 -2.50 28.43 -12.84
C LEU A 556 -3.35 29.67 -12.55
N ILE A 557 -2.77 30.87 -12.68
CA ILE A 557 -3.50 32.15 -12.58
C ILE A 557 -4.53 32.24 -13.71
N ALA A 558 -4.12 32.06 -14.96
CA ALA A 558 -5.00 32.14 -16.13
C ALA A 558 -6.14 31.10 -16.13
N SER A 559 -6.05 30.05 -15.32
CA SER A 559 -7.14 29.08 -15.13
C SER A 559 -8.35 29.63 -14.38
N GLY A 560 -8.21 30.79 -13.70
CA GLY A 560 -9.21 31.39 -12.83
C GLY A 560 -9.42 30.67 -11.49
N LEU A 561 -8.71 29.56 -11.25
CA LEU A 561 -8.84 28.79 -9.99
C LEU A 561 -8.34 29.55 -8.76
N LEU A 562 -7.39 30.47 -8.95
CA LEU A 562 -6.81 31.24 -7.84
C LEU A 562 -7.66 32.46 -7.44
N ASP A 563 -8.54 32.91 -8.34
CA ASP A 563 -9.43 34.05 -8.12
C ASP A 563 -10.75 33.64 -7.43
N GLU A 564 -11.01 32.32 -7.36
CA GLU A 564 -12.23 31.78 -6.78
C GLU A 564 -12.26 31.97 -5.25
N GLN A 565 -13.29 32.66 -4.77
CA GLN A 565 -13.54 32.83 -3.33
C GLN A 565 -14.45 31.73 -2.81
N THR A 566 -13.90 30.53 -2.63
CA THR A 566 -14.65 29.39 -2.09
C THR A 566 -14.83 29.52 -0.58
N ALA A 567 -16.06 29.63 -0.09
CA ALA A 567 -16.36 29.43 1.33
C ALA A 567 -16.24 27.95 1.69
N VAL A 568 -15.40 27.63 2.68
CA VAL A 568 -15.08 26.24 3.03
C VAL A 568 -15.85 25.82 4.28
N PRO A 569 -16.83 24.89 4.18
CA PRO A 569 -17.73 24.58 5.28
C PRO A 569 -17.01 24.08 6.53
N TRP A 570 -15.99 23.24 6.36
CA TRP A 570 -15.22 22.71 7.49
C TRP A 570 -14.21 23.71 8.07
N TRP A 571 -14.18 24.96 7.60
CA TRP A 571 -13.40 26.08 8.17
C TRP A 571 -14.29 27.16 8.81
N ASN A 572 -15.53 26.80 9.17
CA ASN A 572 -16.58 27.74 9.58
C ASN A 572 -16.80 28.82 8.50
N ASP A 573 -16.95 28.36 7.25
CA ASP A 573 -17.25 29.17 6.06
C ASP A 573 -16.24 30.28 5.73
N ARG A 574 -15.02 30.21 6.29
CA ARG A 574 -13.92 31.07 5.86
C ARG A 574 -13.59 30.84 4.38
N ARG A 575 -13.26 31.92 3.70
CA ARG A 575 -12.96 31.90 2.26
C ARG A 575 -11.52 31.48 2.01
N LEU A 576 -11.32 30.55 1.09
CA LEU A 576 -10.00 30.26 0.56
C LEU A 576 -9.57 31.39 -0.38
N ARG A 577 -8.34 31.87 -0.22
CA ARG A 577 -7.71 32.82 -1.13
C ARG A 577 -6.29 32.39 -1.43
N PHE A 578 -5.84 32.65 -2.65
CA PHE A 578 -4.45 32.41 -3.04
C PHE A 578 -3.73 33.73 -3.26
N GLU A 579 -2.49 33.79 -2.80
CA GLU A 579 -1.57 34.89 -3.07
C GLU A 579 -0.29 34.29 -3.67
N ILE A 580 0.24 34.92 -4.70
CA ILE A 580 1.58 34.63 -5.22
C ILE A 580 2.37 35.92 -5.02
N PRO A 581 3.17 36.03 -3.95
CA PRO A 581 3.89 37.25 -3.60
C PRO A 581 4.93 37.59 -4.65
#